data_AF-A0A7X7WIK5-F1
#
_entry.id   AF-A0A7X7WIK5-F1
#
_cell.length_a   1.000
_cell.length_b   1.000
_cell.length_c   1.000
_cell.angle_alpha   90.00
_cell.angle_beta   90.00
_cell.angle_gamma   90.00
#
_symmetry.space_group_name_H-M   'P 1'
#
loop_
_entity.id
_entity.type
_entity.pdbx_description
1 polymer ?
#
loop_
_entity_poly.entity_id
_entity_poly.type
_entity_poly.pdbx_seq_one_letter_code
_entity_poly.pdbx_strand_id
1 'polypeptide(L)'
;MSFTSLEIVRKHILEKHLGVNRVDSESLCFRTEDPIRVVFPPIQEGSEIVKSITRHRPEFQVAAFGSSNEISLSGKPVVKDTVVVAGDSSLGLIYQENIDYLVDYANGVISRIASGAIDTGRDLAIWYLPYRTYAKDIDYWIDYAKGELVRLSDGSIYPGQALEIDYISKFGIIDDDIIANAINEANESVLNYIDSAYINSSDRSLVIGETYLAIAIICRIKALESVSAGMADNAKSSWLAIADQYRNEAFAYLEKFAAAVGSLTVPKRV
;
A
#
# COMPACT_ATOMS: atom_id res chain seq x y z
N MET A 1 12.56 -30.70 -8.76
CA MET A 1 11.23 -30.05 -8.65
C MET A 1 11.35 -29.03 -7.53
N SER A 2 10.82 -27.83 -7.70
CA SER A 2 10.75 -26.83 -6.63
C SER A 2 9.74 -27.27 -5.55
N PHE A 3 9.97 -26.87 -4.30
CA PHE A 3 9.02 -27.03 -3.19
C PHE A 3 7.90 -25.97 -3.26
N THR A 4 8.15 -24.81 -3.87
CA THR A 4 7.15 -23.77 -4.14
C THR A 4 6.62 -23.81 -5.58
N SER A 5 5.56 -23.04 -5.83
CA SER A 5 4.92 -22.89 -7.12
C SER A 5 4.56 -21.43 -7.40
N LEU A 6 4.33 -21.13 -8.68
CA LEU A 6 3.92 -19.82 -9.14
C LEU A 6 2.66 -19.33 -8.41
N GLU A 7 1.68 -20.22 -8.22
CA GLU A 7 0.43 -19.90 -7.52
C GLU A 7 0.66 -19.49 -6.07
N ILE A 8 1.54 -20.19 -5.35
CA ILE A 8 1.87 -19.90 -3.94
C ILE A 8 2.54 -18.54 -3.82
N VAL A 9 3.56 -18.27 -4.65
CA VAL A 9 4.28 -17.00 -4.64
C VAL A 9 3.35 -15.85 -5.03
N ARG A 10 2.54 -16.01 -6.09
CA ARG A 10 1.58 -14.99 -6.54
C ARG A 10 0.57 -14.66 -5.44
N LYS A 11 0.01 -15.69 -4.79
CA LYS A 11 -0.91 -15.50 -3.67
C LYS A 11 -0.26 -14.69 -2.55
N HIS A 12 0.98 -15.00 -2.20
CA HIS A 12 1.70 -14.28 -1.14
C HIS A 12 1.98 -12.82 -1.52
N ILE A 13 2.40 -12.54 -2.76
CA ILE A 13 2.60 -11.18 -3.27
C ILE A 13 1.32 -10.35 -3.15
N LEU A 14 0.19 -10.93 -3.55
CA LEU A 14 -1.13 -10.27 -3.49
C LEU A 14 -1.56 -10.03 -2.03
N GLU A 15 -1.50 -11.04 -1.17
CA GLU A 15 -1.89 -10.93 0.23
C GLU A 15 -1.05 -9.92 1.01
N LYS A 16 0.24 -9.82 0.68
CA LYS A 16 1.19 -8.89 1.31
C LYS A 16 1.30 -7.55 0.61
N HIS A 17 0.53 -7.33 -0.46
CA HIS A 17 0.54 -6.09 -1.26
C HIS A 17 1.96 -5.68 -1.68
N LEU A 18 2.84 -6.65 -1.95
CA LEU A 18 4.23 -6.38 -2.29
C LEU A 18 4.30 -5.62 -3.62
N GLY A 19 4.98 -4.47 -3.62
CA GLY A 19 5.10 -3.61 -4.79
C GLY A 19 3.92 -2.68 -5.02
N VAL A 20 3.00 -2.57 -4.06
CA VAL A 20 1.90 -1.61 -4.10
C VAL A 20 2.04 -0.66 -2.91
N ASN A 21 2.27 0.63 -3.17
CA ASN A 21 2.20 1.64 -2.10
C ASN A 21 1.00 2.55 -2.36
N ARG A 22 0.11 2.62 -1.39
CA ARG A 22 -0.87 3.70 -1.32
C ARG A 22 -0.16 4.96 -0.84
N VAL A 23 -0.27 6.01 -1.63
CA VAL A 23 0.22 7.34 -1.30
C VAL A 23 -1.01 8.21 -1.07
N ASP A 24 -1.11 8.78 0.13
CA ASP A 24 -2.21 9.69 0.47
C ASP A 24 -1.65 11.10 0.66
N SER A 25 -2.31 12.07 0.03
CA SER A 25 -2.14 13.52 0.24
C SER A 25 -0.73 14.03 -0.09
N GLU A 26 -0.13 13.51 -1.16
CA GLU A 26 1.11 14.06 -1.71
C GLU A 26 0.85 15.47 -2.26
N SER A 27 1.63 16.46 -1.84
CA SER A 27 1.44 17.85 -2.23
C SER A 27 1.86 18.10 -3.68
N LEU A 28 0.99 18.75 -4.45
CA LEU A 28 1.22 19.17 -5.83
C LEU A 28 0.98 20.68 -5.98
N CYS A 29 1.68 21.31 -6.93
CA CYS A 29 1.48 22.72 -7.25
C CYS A 29 1.86 23.04 -8.70
N PHE A 30 0.86 23.12 -9.59
CA PHE A 30 1.06 23.51 -11.00
C PHE A 30 1.38 24.99 -11.12
N ARG A 31 2.64 25.36 -11.34
CA ARG A 31 3.02 26.78 -11.59
C ARG A 31 2.74 27.22 -13.03
N THR A 32 2.86 26.28 -13.95
CA THR A 32 2.72 26.41 -15.40
C THR A 32 1.96 25.19 -15.93
N GLU A 33 1.93 25.00 -17.24
CA GLU A 33 1.47 23.76 -17.89
C GLU A 33 2.59 22.71 -17.98
N ASP A 34 3.73 22.95 -17.34
CA ASP A 34 4.82 21.99 -17.31
C ASP A 34 4.41 20.75 -16.48
N PRO A 35 4.80 19.55 -16.91
CA PRO A 35 4.51 18.33 -16.18
C PRO A 35 5.10 18.35 -14.77
N ILE A 36 4.32 17.89 -13.79
CA ILE A 36 4.78 17.62 -12.42
C ILE A 36 4.81 16.12 -12.21
N ARG A 37 5.92 15.63 -11.67
CA ARG A 37 6.10 14.21 -11.39
C ARG A 37 5.79 13.89 -9.94
N VAL A 38 5.01 12.83 -9.70
CA VAL A 38 4.77 12.30 -8.35
C VAL A 38 6.02 11.59 -7.82
N VAL A 39 6.09 11.40 -6.50
CA VAL A 39 7.26 10.79 -5.84
C VAL A 39 7.45 9.32 -6.23
N PHE A 40 6.36 8.57 -6.40
CA PHE A 40 6.38 7.12 -6.61
C PHE A 40 5.66 6.65 -7.89
N PRO A 41 6.22 6.87 -9.09
CA PRO A 41 5.70 6.27 -10.32
C PRO A 41 6.07 4.78 -10.43
N PRO A 42 5.45 4.00 -11.34
CA PRO A 42 4.24 4.30 -12.07
C PRO A 42 3.00 4.22 -11.18
N ILE A 43 1.91 4.83 -11.64
CA ILE A 43 0.63 4.91 -10.94
C ILE A 43 -0.32 3.86 -11.52
N GLN A 44 -1.10 3.21 -10.66
CA GLN A 44 -2.22 2.38 -11.11
C GLN A 44 -3.27 3.25 -11.80
N GLU A 45 -3.61 2.92 -13.05
CA GLU A 45 -4.64 3.63 -13.79
C GLU A 45 -5.98 3.70 -13.02
N GLY A 46 -6.52 4.91 -12.91
CA GLY A 46 -7.79 5.20 -12.23
C GLY A 46 -7.72 5.15 -10.71
N SER A 47 -6.52 5.04 -10.12
CA SER A 47 -6.34 5.09 -8.67
C SER A 47 -6.14 6.51 -8.13
N GLU A 48 -5.87 7.46 -9.01
CA GLU A 48 -5.54 8.83 -8.68
C GLU A 48 -6.77 9.65 -8.26
N ILE A 49 -6.61 10.46 -7.22
CA ILE A 49 -7.58 11.46 -6.79
C ILE A 49 -6.84 12.76 -6.56
N VAL A 50 -6.95 13.69 -7.52
CA VAL A 50 -6.43 15.04 -7.39
C VAL A 50 -7.47 15.91 -6.69
N LYS A 51 -7.08 16.55 -5.59
CA LYS A 51 -8.00 17.23 -4.69
C LYS A 51 -7.39 18.51 -4.09
N SER A 52 -8.24 19.42 -3.61
CA SER A 52 -7.80 20.62 -2.89
C SER A 52 -8.85 21.18 -1.94
N ILE A 53 -8.39 21.95 -0.96
CA ILE A 53 -9.27 22.72 -0.08
C ILE A 53 -9.54 24.06 -0.76
N THR A 54 -10.72 24.22 -1.37
CA THR A 54 -11.09 25.47 -2.06
C THR A 54 -11.88 26.44 -1.18
N ARG A 55 -12.49 25.94 -0.11
CA ARG A 55 -13.30 26.73 0.82
C ARG A 55 -13.07 26.22 2.24
N HIS A 56 -12.68 27.11 3.15
CA HIS A 56 -12.60 26.83 4.59
C HIS A 56 -13.95 27.02 5.28
N ARG A 57 -15.06 26.69 4.60
CA ARG A 57 -16.41 26.75 5.15
C ARG A 57 -16.89 25.33 5.43
N PRO A 58 -17.08 24.94 6.69
CA PRO A 58 -17.61 23.62 7.02
C PRO A 58 -19.00 23.41 6.40
N GLU A 59 -19.21 22.23 5.85
CA GLU A 59 -20.55 21.72 5.56
C GLU A 59 -21.20 21.24 6.86
N PHE A 60 -22.52 21.37 6.92
CA PHE A 60 -23.31 20.92 8.05
C PHE A 60 -24.30 19.86 7.58
N GLN A 61 -24.34 18.74 8.30
CA GLN A 61 -25.24 17.63 8.02
C GLN A 61 -25.84 17.12 9.34
N VAL A 62 -27.14 16.84 9.32
CA VAL A 62 -27.80 16.09 10.39
C VAL A 62 -28.00 14.66 9.92
N ALA A 63 -27.57 13.69 10.72
CA ALA A 63 -27.72 12.28 10.41
C ALA A 63 -27.78 11.44 11.69
N ALA A 64 -28.36 10.24 11.59
CA ALA A 64 -28.44 9.29 12.68
C ALA A 64 -27.89 7.92 12.26
N PHE A 65 -27.28 7.21 13.20
CA PHE A 65 -26.95 5.80 13.02
C PHE A 65 -28.24 4.98 13.07
N GLY A 66 -28.83 4.71 11.91
CA GLY A 66 -30.07 3.94 11.76
C GLY A 66 -29.85 2.44 11.99
N SER A 67 -30.30 1.60 11.05
CA SER A 67 -29.99 0.16 11.08
C SER A 67 -28.52 -0.15 10.72
N SER A 68 -27.86 0.78 10.02
CA SER A 68 -26.41 0.76 9.80
C SER A 68 -25.70 1.52 10.91
N ASN A 69 -24.58 0.98 11.40
CA ASN A 69 -23.64 1.71 12.27
C ASN A 69 -22.76 2.70 11.45
N GLU A 70 -23.24 3.16 10.30
CA GLU A 70 -22.50 4.00 9.37
C GLU A 70 -23.38 5.16 8.88
N ILE A 71 -22.76 6.32 8.77
CA ILE A 71 -23.30 7.55 8.19
C ILE A 71 -22.41 7.94 7.01
N SER A 72 -23.01 8.16 5.84
CA SER A 72 -22.31 8.73 4.68
C SER A 72 -22.47 10.24 4.64
N LEU A 73 -21.36 10.95 4.49
CA LEU A 73 -21.32 12.40 4.32
C LEU A 73 -21.62 12.77 2.86
N SER A 74 -22.29 13.91 2.66
CA SER A 74 -22.61 14.41 1.32
C SER A 74 -21.38 14.83 0.51
N GLY A 75 -20.40 15.45 1.16
CA GLY A 75 -19.14 15.87 0.55
C GLY A 75 -18.02 14.86 0.84
N LYS A 76 -17.44 14.30 -0.22
CA LYS A 76 -16.30 13.36 -0.14
C LYS A 76 -15.30 13.61 -1.27
N PRO A 77 -14.00 13.35 -1.07
CA PRO A 77 -13.35 12.97 0.21
C PRO A 77 -13.36 14.14 1.21
N VAL A 78 -13.06 13.85 2.47
CA VAL A 78 -13.09 14.79 3.59
C VAL A 78 -11.67 15.15 4.04
N VAL A 79 -11.45 16.40 4.42
CA VAL A 79 -10.19 16.87 4.96
C VAL A 79 -9.96 16.24 6.33
N LYS A 80 -8.79 15.62 6.52
CA LYS A 80 -8.39 14.97 7.78
C LYS A 80 -8.49 15.95 8.95
N ASP A 81 -8.94 15.43 10.09
CA ASP A 81 -9.04 16.17 11.36
C ASP A 81 -10.02 17.36 11.33
N THR A 82 -10.96 17.40 10.37
CA THR A 82 -11.98 18.47 10.28
C THR A 82 -13.39 18.04 10.66
N VAL A 83 -13.60 16.75 10.93
CA VAL A 83 -14.91 16.20 11.27
C VAL A 83 -15.21 16.45 12.74
N VAL A 84 -16.33 17.10 13.01
CA VAL A 84 -16.89 17.30 14.35
C VAL A 84 -18.26 16.67 14.40
N VAL A 85 -18.45 15.72 15.32
CA VAL A 85 -19.75 15.07 15.57
C VAL A 85 -20.25 15.51 16.94
N ALA A 86 -21.45 16.07 17.01
CA ALA A 86 -22.08 16.51 18.26
C ALA A 86 -23.49 15.95 18.41
N GLY A 87 -23.98 15.93 19.66
CA GLY A 87 -25.32 15.47 19.97
C GLY A 87 -26.44 16.39 19.46
N ASP A 88 -26.12 17.64 19.14
CA ASP A 88 -27.00 18.63 18.51
C ASP A 88 -26.20 19.83 17.97
N SER A 89 -26.89 20.78 17.33
CA SER A 89 -26.28 21.98 16.75
C SER A 89 -25.74 23.00 17.77
N SER A 90 -26.00 22.82 19.07
CA SER A 90 -25.53 23.71 20.14
C SER A 90 -24.10 23.39 20.60
N LEU A 91 -23.54 22.26 20.16
CA LEU A 91 -22.21 21.77 20.55
C LEU A 91 -22.06 21.48 22.06
N GLY A 92 -23.17 21.32 22.79
CA GLY A 92 -23.13 21.02 24.23
C GLY A 92 -22.53 19.65 24.58
N LEU A 93 -22.58 18.70 23.64
CA LEU A 93 -21.93 17.40 23.73
C LEU A 93 -21.22 17.11 22.40
N ILE A 94 -19.90 17.04 22.44
CA ILE A 94 -19.06 16.71 21.29
C ILE A 94 -18.50 15.30 21.51
N TYR A 95 -18.70 14.43 20.52
CA TYR A 95 -18.18 13.08 20.52
C TYR A 95 -16.73 13.07 20.02
N GLN A 96 -15.96 12.06 20.43
CA GLN A 96 -14.54 11.97 20.14
C GLN A 96 -14.25 10.91 19.08
N GLU A 97 -13.49 11.29 18.05
CA GLU A 97 -12.98 10.35 17.06
C GLU A 97 -12.03 9.33 17.71
N ASN A 98 -12.08 8.09 17.24
CA ASN A 98 -11.38 6.90 17.76
C ASN A 98 -11.83 6.45 19.17
N ILE A 99 -12.85 7.07 19.74
CA ILE A 99 -13.46 6.66 21.02
C ILE A 99 -14.95 6.38 20.83
N ASP A 100 -15.67 7.34 20.24
CA ASP A 100 -17.11 7.27 19.99
C ASP A 100 -17.44 6.89 18.55
N TYR A 101 -16.61 7.33 17.60
CA TYR A 101 -16.77 7.07 16.17
C TYR A 101 -15.42 6.96 15.45
N LEU A 102 -15.42 6.38 14.25
CA LEU A 102 -14.30 6.34 13.31
C LEU A 102 -14.67 7.11 12.05
N VAL A 103 -13.69 7.69 11.36
CA VAL A 103 -13.89 8.39 10.08
C VAL A 103 -13.04 7.76 8.99
N ASP A 104 -13.70 7.28 7.94
CA ASP A 104 -13.07 7.04 6.65
C ASP A 104 -13.07 8.35 5.85
N TYR A 105 -11.98 9.09 5.95
CA TYR A 105 -11.80 10.37 5.28
C TYR A 105 -11.80 10.26 3.75
N ALA A 106 -11.39 9.12 3.18
CA ALA A 106 -11.36 8.94 1.74
C ALA A 106 -12.78 8.78 1.17
N ASN A 107 -13.63 8.04 1.87
CA ASN A 107 -15.00 7.76 1.43
C ASN A 107 -16.05 8.70 2.03
N GLY A 108 -15.68 9.50 3.03
CA GLY A 108 -16.59 10.36 3.78
C GLY A 108 -17.59 9.53 4.59
N VAL A 109 -17.14 8.45 5.23
CA VAL A 109 -17.99 7.57 6.04
C VAL A 109 -17.62 7.71 7.50
N ILE A 110 -18.62 7.89 8.36
CA ILE A 110 -18.46 7.87 9.80
C ILE A 110 -19.06 6.56 10.31
N SER A 111 -18.26 5.78 11.04
CA SER A 111 -18.69 4.52 11.65
C SER A 111 -18.81 4.67 13.16
N ARG A 112 -19.89 4.18 13.75
CA ARG A 112 -20.10 4.19 15.20
C ARG A 112 -19.24 3.13 15.88
N ILE A 113 -18.58 3.50 16.98
CA ILE A 113 -17.91 2.53 17.86
C ILE A 113 -18.95 2.01 18.85
N ALA A 114 -19.17 0.70 18.87
CA ALA A 114 -20.25 0.08 19.67
C ALA A 114 -20.10 0.33 21.19
N SER A 115 -18.87 0.45 21.69
CA SER A 115 -18.56 0.78 23.08
C SER A 115 -18.52 2.28 23.38
N GLY A 116 -18.74 3.13 22.37
CA GLY A 116 -18.72 4.59 22.49
C GLY A 116 -20.00 5.16 23.09
N ALA A 117 -20.00 6.48 23.34
CA ALA A 117 -21.09 7.21 23.98
C ALA A 117 -22.23 7.63 23.03
N ILE A 118 -22.12 7.34 21.74
CA ILE A 118 -23.18 7.63 20.76
C ILE A 118 -24.24 6.54 20.84
N ASP A 119 -25.50 6.91 21.04
CA ASP A 119 -26.63 5.98 20.98
C ASP A 119 -27.10 5.73 19.54
N THR A 120 -27.63 4.54 19.26
CA THR A 120 -28.27 4.24 17.97
C THR A 120 -29.55 5.03 17.79
N GLY A 121 -29.83 5.49 16.56
CA GLY A 121 -31.06 6.19 16.20
C GLY A 121 -31.15 7.64 16.69
N ARG A 122 -30.13 8.14 17.40
CA ARG A 122 -30.05 9.54 17.80
C ARG A 122 -29.56 10.40 16.63
N ASP A 123 -30.24 11.52 16.39
CA ASP A 123 -29.77 12.54 15.45
C ASP A 123 -28.49 13.19 15.97
N LEU A 124 -27.51 13.32 15.09
CA LEU A 124 -26.22 13.93 15.33
C LEU A 124 -26.07 15.15 14.42
N ALA A 125 -25.46 16.19 14.96
CA ALA A 125 -25.02 17.36 14.23
C ALA A 125 -23.56 17.15 13.80
N ILE A 126 -23.30 17.16 12.50
CA ILE A 126 -22.00 16.85 11.92
C ILE A 126 -21.51 18.04 11.10
N TRP A 127 -20.29 18.49 11.38
CA TRP A 127 -19.59 19.48 10.58
C TRP A 127 -18.30 18.90 10.04
N TYR A 128 -17.95 19.24 8.81
CA TYR A 128 -16.73 18.75 8.16
C TYR A 128 -16.32 19.65 7.00
N LEU A 129 -15.06 19.58 6.59
CA LEU A 129 -14.58 20.25 5.38
C LEU A 129 -14.40 19.20 4.27
N PRO A 130 -15.16 19.25 3.16
CA PRO A 130 -14.90 18.40 2.02
C PRO A 130 -13.76 18.96 1.17
N TYR A 131 -13.01 18.06 0.53
CA TYR A 131 -12.16 18.44 -0.58
C TYR A 131 -13.00 18.71 -1.83
N ARG A 132 -12.51 19.61 -2.69
CA ARG A 132 -12.90 19.63 -4.10
C ARG A 132 -12.02 18.64 -4.85
N THR A 133 -12.63 17.70 -5.55
CA THR A 133 -11.93 16.80 -6.48
C THR A 133 -11.88 17.40 -7.89
N TYR A 134 -10.85 17.04 -8.62
CA TYR A 134 -10.63 17.42 -10.01
C TYR A 134 -10.73 16.19 -10.91
N ALA A 135 -11.22 16.38 -12.12
CA ALA A 135 -11.47 15.31 -13.07
C ALA A 135 -10.33 15.17 -14.09
N LYS A 136 -9.89 13.94 -14.30
CA LYS A 136 -8.97 13.58 -15.39
C LYS A 136 -9.61 13.93 -16.74
N ASP A 137 -8.76 14.37 -17.68
CA ASP A 137 -9.11 14.78 -19.05
C ASP A 137 -10.02 16.01 -19.13
N ILE A 138 -10.30 16.66 -17.99
CA ILE A 138 -11.05 17.92 -17.89
C ILE A 138 -10.19 18.98 -17.20
N ASP A 139 -9.69 18.66 -16.00
CA ASP A 139 -8.88 19.58 -15.19
C ASP A 139 -7.38 19.33 -15.34
N TYR A 140 -6.99 18.06 -15.56
CA TYR A 140 -5.61 17.63 -15.72
C TYR A 140 -5.52 16.39 -16.62
N TRP A 141 -4.33 16.14 -17.15
CA TRP A 141 -3.94 14.90 -17.82
C TRP A 141 -2.86 14.18 -17.01
N ILE A 142 -2.75 12.86 -17.14
CA ILE A 142 -1.77 12.05 -16.42
C ILE A 142 -1.13 10.97 -17.31
N ASP A 143 0.20 10.89 -17.26
CA ASP A 143 1.00 9.75 -17.73
C ASP A 143 1.19 8.78 -16.57
N TYR A 144 0.43 7.68 -16.56
CA TYR A 144 0.52 6.68 -15.48
C TYR A 144 1.88 5.98 -15.42
N ALA A 145 2.57 5.80 -16.54
CA ALA A 145 3.85 5.11 -16.56
C ALA A 145 4.96 5.98 -15.97
N LYS A 146 4.94 7.29 -16.26
CA LYS A 146 5.93 8.24 -15.73
C LYS A 146 5.53 8.86 -14.39
N GLY A 147 4.24 8.77 -14.04
CA GLY A 147 3.63 9.49 -12.93
C GLY A 147 3.68 11.00 -13.12
N GLU A 148 3.53 11.47 -14.36
CA GLU A 148 3.57 12.89 -14.70
C GLU A 148 2.14 13.42 -14.87
N LEU A 149 1.80 14.49 -14.17
CA LEU A 149 0.54 15.20 -14.30
C LEU A 149 0.77 16.52 -15.02
N VAL A 150 -0.18 16.89 -15.88
CA VAL A 150 -0.20 18.17 -16.60
C VAL A 150 -1.54 18.86 -16.35
N ARG A 151 -1.50 20.13 -15.97
CA ARG A 151 -2.71 20.94 -15.84
C ARG A 151 -3.27 21.27 -17.24
N LEU A 152 -4.59 21.14 -17.41
CA LEU A 152 -5.24 21.60 -18.63
C LEU A 152 -5.61 23.09 -18.52
N SER A 153 -5.38 23.86 -19.58
CA SER A 153 -5.61 25.32 -19.61
C SER A 153 -7.05 25.69 -19.27
N ASP A 154 -7.98 24.92 -19.81
CA ASP A 154 -9.43 25.14 -19.73
C ASP A 154 -10.06 24.49 -18.48
N GLY A 155 -9.22 23.83 -17.67
CA GLY A 155 -9.61 23.18 -16.42
C GLY A 155 -9.87 24.16 -15.28
N SER A 156 -10.40 23.63 -14.18
CA SER A 156 -10.71 24.37 -12.96
C SER A 156 -9.53 24.54 -12.00
N ILE A 157 -8.35 24.04 -12.34
CA ILE A 157 -7.14 24.18 -11.55
C ILE A 157 -6.45 25.49 -11.93
N TYR A 158 -6.21 26.34 -10.93
CA TYR A 158 -5.50 27.60 -11.13
C TYR A 158 -3.98 27.43 -11.03
N PRO A 159 -3.18 28.19 -11.80
CA PRO A 159 -1.73 28.24 -11.62
C PRO A 159 -1.36 28.67 -10.19
N GLY A 160 -0.40 27.97 -9.58
CA GLY A 160 0.06 28.19 -8.22
C GLY A 160 -0.88 27.66 -7.13
N GLN A 161 -2.00 27.04 -7.50
CA GLN A 161 -2.91 26.45 -6.52
C GLN A 161 -2.24 25.28 -5.79
N ALA A 162 -2.41 25.22 -4.46
CA ALA A 162 -2.03 24.07 -3.66
C ALA A 162 -3.04 22.93 -3.88
N LEU A 163 -2.52 21.79 -4.30
CA LEU A 163 -3.27 20.57 -4.55
C LEU A 163 -2.66 19.42 -3.75
N GLU A 164 -3.43 18.36 -3.62
CA GLU A 164 -3.01 17.07 -3.09
C GLU A 164 -3.41 15.97 -4.06
N ILE A 165 -2.63 14.90 -4.12
CA ILE A 165 -2.97 13.68 -4.85
C ILE A 165 -2.91 12.48 -3.92
N ASP A 166 -3.96 11.66 -3.97
CA ASP A 166 -3.91 10.29 -3.49
C ASP A 166 -3.75 9.37 -4.69
N TYR A 167 -2.94 8.32 -4.61
CA TYR A 167 -2.80 7.35 -5.69
C TYR A 167 -2.20 6.03 -5.21
N ILE A 168 -2.32 4.98 -6.03
CA ILE A 168 -1.68 3.70 -5.78
C ILE A 168 -0.46 3.59 -6.72
N SER A 169 0.73 3.58 -6.15
CA SER A 169 1.97 3.29 -6.87
C SER A 169 2.08 1.79 -7.12
N LYS A 170 2.38 1.40 -8.36
CA LYS A 170 2.73 0.02 -8.73
C LYS A 170 4.22 -0.05 -9.00
N PHE A 171 5.02 -0.45 -8.02
CA PHE A 171 6.45 -0.67 -8.23
C PHE A 171 6.70 -1.90 -9.11
N GLY A 172 6.64 -1.70 -10.43
CA GLY A 172 6.91 -2.73 -11.43
C GLY A 172 5.86 -3.83 -11.44
N ILE A 173 5.39 -4.20 -12.62
CA ILE A 173 4.59 -5.42 -12.75
C ILE A 173 5.49 -6.59 -12.33
N ILE A 174 5.08 -7.34 -11.31
CA ILE A 174 5.66 -8.64 -11.02
C ILE A 174 4.86 -9.63 -11.86
N ASP A 175 5.36 -9.90 -13.07
CA ASP A 175 4.74 -10.87 -13.97
C ASP A 175 5.16 -12.31 -13.63
N ASP A 176 4.51 -13.24 -14.32
CA ASP A 176 4.73 -14.67 -14.14
C ASP A 176 6.15 -15.12 -14.51
N ASP A 177 6.80 -14.42 -15.44
CA ASP A 177 8.17 -14.74 -15.87
C ASP A 177 9.17 -14.36 -14.78
N ILE A 178 9.02 -13.18 -14.16
CA ILE A 178 9.82 -12.76 -13.00
C ILE A 178 9.62 -13.74 -11.84
N ILE A 179 8.37 -14.14 -11.56
CA ILE A 179 8.06 -15.11 -10.50
C ILE A 179 8.72 -16.46 -10.81
N ALA A 180 8.57 -16.97 -12.03
CA ALA A 180 9.13 -18.26 -12.43
C ALA A 180 10.67 -18.26 -12.34
N ASN A 181 11.33 -17.19 -12.79
CA ASN A 181 12.78 -17.04 -12.68
C ASN A 181 13.23 -17.00 -11.23
N ALA A 182 12.53 -16.25 -10.37
CA ALA A 182 12.84 -16.19 -8.94
C ALA A 182 12.63 -17.53 -8.23
N ILE A 183 11.61 -18.30 -8.62
CA ILE A 183 11.40 -19.66 -8.10
C ILE A 183 12.56 -20.58 -8.50
N ASN A 184 13.03 -20.51 -9.74
CA ASN A 184 14.16 -21.32 -10.19
C ASN A 184 15.44 -21.01 -9.41
N GLU A 185 15.76 -19.73 -9.23
CA GLU A 185 16.94 -19.30 -8.45
C GLU A 185 16.80 -19.65 -6.96
N ALA A 186 15.59 -19.52 -6.39
CA ALA A 186 15.31 -19.94 -5.03
C ALA A 186 15.48 -21.47 -4.86
N ASN A 187 14.96 -22.27 -5.80
CA ASN A 187 15.10 -23.72 -5.80
C ASN A 187 16.57 -24.14 -5.79
N GLU A 188 17.39 -23.56 -6.69
CA GLU A 188 18.83 -23.83 -6.72
C GLU A 188 19.51 -23.47 -5.39
N SER A 189 19.16 -22.31 -4.84
CA SER A 189 19.72 -21.85 -3.56
C SER A 189 19.33 -22.76 -2.39
N VAL A 190 18.08 -23.23 -2.33
CA VAL A 190 17.59 -24.16 -1.30
C VAL A 190 18.26 -25.51 -1.44
N LEU A 191 18.33 -26.08 -2.65
CA LEU A 191 18.96 -27.38 -2.90
C LEU A 191 20.46 -27.39 -2.57
N ASN A 192 21.15 -26.25 -2.71
CA ASN A 192 22.54 -26.09 -2.29
C ASN A 192 22.72 -25.96 -0.78
N TYR A 193 21.65 -25.63 -0.04
CA TYR A 193 21.68 -25.39 1.41
C TYR A 193 21.25 -26.61 2.23
N ILE A 194 20.23 -27.34 1.76
CA ILE A 194 19.62 -28.46 2.51
C ILE A 194 20.37 -29.78 2.31
N ASP A 195 20.24 -30.70 3.26
CA ASP A 195 20.72 -32.07 3.10
C ASP A 195 19.96 -32.80 1.99
N SER A 196 20.68 -33.61 1.21
CA SER A 196 20.13 -34.43 0.13
C SER A 196 18.96 -35.34 0.56
N ALA A 197 18.91 -35.75 1.84
CA ALA A 197 17.81 -36.53 2.39
C ALA A 197 16.45 -35.81 2.33
N TYR A 198 16.45 -34.47 2.27
CA TYR A 198 15.25 -33.65 2.27
C TYR A 198 14.79 -33.21 0.87
N ILE A 199 15.49 -33.57 -0.21
CA ILE A 199 15.18 -33.15 -1.59
C ILE A 199 13.74 -33.51 -2.01
N ASN A 200 13.22 -34.64 -1.52
CA ASN A 200 11.86 -35.09 -1.81
C ASN A 200 10.90 -34.93 -0.62
N SER A 201 11.28 -34.13 0.38
CA SER A 201 10.45 -33.88 1.56
C SER A 201 9.22 -33.05 1.20
N SER A 202 8.10 -33.35 1.83
CA SER A 202 6.86 -32.57 1.76
C SER A 202 6.65 -31.66 2.97
N ASP A 203 7.69 -31.45 3.80
CA ASP A 203 7.59 -30.56 4.95
C ASP A 203 7.27 -29.13 4.49
N ARG A 204 6.16 -28.60 5.03
CA ARG A 204 5.66 -27.26 4.71
C ARG A 204 6.67 -26.15 4.97
N SER A 205 7.63 -26.36 5.86
CA SER A 205 8.70 -25.40 6.16
C SER A 205 9.65 -25.21 4.98
N LEU A 206 9.89 -26.24 4.15
CA LEU A 206 10.66 -26.11 2.90
C LEU A 206 9.90 -25.27 1.88
N VAL A 207 8.58 -25.53 1.76
CA VAL A 207 7.69 -24.74 0.90
C VAL A 207 7.70 -23.27 1.31
N ILE A 208 7.57 -22.99 2.61
CA ILE A 208 7.59 -21.62 3.15
C ILE A 208 8.97 -20.97 2.92
N GLY A 209 10.05 -21.68 3.27
CA GLY A 209 11.41 -21.18 3.12
C GLY A 209 11.76 -20.82 1.68
N GLU A 210 11.47 -21.71 0.72
CA GLU A 210 11.70 -21.43 -0.70
C GLU A 210 10.80 -20.31 -1.22
N THR A 211 9.52 -20.26 -0.81
CA THR A 211 8.61 -19.16 -1.17
C THR A 211 9.16 -17.80 -0.72
N TYR A 212 9.66 -17.73 0.52
CA TYR A 212 10.21 -16.49 1.09
C TYR A 212 11.50 -16.10 0.39
N LEU A 213 12.33 -17.09 0.02
CA LEU A 213 13.55 -16.84 -0.74
C LEU A 213 13.24 -16.33 -2.16
N ALA A 214 12.23 -16.90 -2.83
CA ALA A 214 11.77 -16.41 -4.13
C ALA A 214 11.29 -14.95 -4.02
N ILE A 215 10.52 -14.61 -2.99
CA ILE A 215 10.08 -13.22 -2.73
C ILE A 215 11.27 -12.29 -2.50
N ALA A 216 12.27 -12.71 -1.72
CA ALA A 216 13.47 -11.92 -1.49
C ALA A 216 14.22 -11.62 -2.80
N ILE A 217 14.29 -12.60 -3.71
CA ILE A 217 14.88 -12.44 -5.05
C ILE A 217 14.06 -11.46 -5.90
N ILE A 218 12.72 -11.60 -5.93
CA ILE A 218 11.82 -10.65 -6.62
C ILE A 218 12.06 -9.21 -6.13
N CYS A 219 12.13 -9.01 -4.81
CA CYS A 219 12.37 -7.70 -4.22
C CYS A 219 13.73 -7.12 -4.65
N ARG A 220 14.78 -7.96 -4.76
CA ARG A 220 16.09 -7.53 -5.28
C ARG A 220 16.05 -7.16 -6.76
N ILE A 221 15.35 -7.94 -7.58
CA ILE A 221 15.13 -7.61 -9.00
C ILE A 221 14.43 -6.25 -9.10
N LYS A 222 13.38 -6.00 -8.32
CA LYS A 222 12.69 -4.69 -8.29
C LYS A 222 13.55 -3.55 -7.77
N ALA A 223 14.42 -3.79 -6.79
CA ALA A 223 15.41 -2.79 -6.37
C ALA A 223 16.34 -2.39 -7.53
N LEU A 224 16.81 -3.36 -8.32
CA LEU A 224 17.68 -3.11 -9.48
C LEU A 224 16.94 -2.42 -10.63
N GLU A 225 15.70 -2.82 -10.91
CA GLU A 225 14.84 -2.13 -11.88
C GLU A 225 14.62 -0.67 -11.49
N SER A 226 14.40 -0.38 -10.20
CA SER A 226 14.19 1.00 -9.72
C SER A 226 15.41 1.90 -9.97
N VAL A 227 16.62 1.35 -9.82
CA VAL A 227 17.88 2.06 -10.15
C VAL A 227 17.97 2.30 -11.67
N SER A 228 17.66 1.27 -12.46
CA SER A 228 17.75 1.33 -13.93
C SER A 228 16.73 2.29 -14.54
N ALA A 229 15.57 2.45 -13.90
CA ALA A 229 14.52 3.39 -14.26
C ALA A 229 14.78 4.83 -13.75
N GLY A 230 15.93 5.09 -13.10
CA GLY A 230 16.28 6.40 -12.56
C GLY A 230 15.34 6.87 -11.45
N MET A 231 14.74 5.94 -10.71
CA MET A 231 13.90 6.25 -9.56
C MET A 231 14.76 6.70 -8.38
N ALA A 232 14.16 7.45 -7.45
CA ALA A 232 14.85 7.94 -6.25
C ALA A 232 15.42 6.79 -5.40
N ASP A 233 16.56 7.03 -4.73
CA ASP A 233 17.27 6.05 -3.88
C ASP A 233 16.37 5.40 -2.82
N ASN A 234 15.35 6.11 -2.36
CA ASN A 234 14.39 5.62 -1.35
C ASN A 234 13.61 4.39 -1.82
N ALA A 235 13.31 4.27 -3.12
CA ALA A 235 12.61 3.12 -3.68
C ALA A 235 13.49 1.86 -3.62
N LYS A 236 14.75 1.99 -4.03
CA LYS A 236 15.75 0.94 -3.94
C LYS A 236 15.95 0.47 -2.50
N SER A 237 16.15 1.40 -1.56
CA SER A 237 16.40 1.06 -0.16
C SER A 237 15.22 0.32 0.48
N SER A 238 13.99 0.71 0.13
CA SER A 238 12.77 0.06 0.63
C SER A 238 12.68 -1.39 0.14
N TRP A 239 12.96 -1.62 -1.14
CA TRP A 239 12.97 -2.96 -1.72
C TRP A 239 14.06 -3.86 -1.13
N LEU A 240 15.26 -3.32 -0.91
CA LEU A 240 16.35 -4.08 -0.31
C LEU A 240 16.06 -4.45 1.15
N ALA A 241 15.45 -3.55 1.93
CA ALA A 241 15.07 -3.84 3.30
C ALA A 241 14.06 -5.00 3.38
N ILE A 242 13.04 -4.99 2.51
CA ILE A 242 12.06 -6.08 2.40
C ILE A 242 12.75 -7.38 1.96
N ALA A 243 13.63 -7.29 0.97
CA ALA A 243 14.37 -8.46 0.48
C ALA A 243 15.21 -9.12 1.59
N ASP A 244 15.92 -8.33 2.38
CA ASP A 244 16.75 -8.85 3.47
C ASP A 244 15.92 -9.44 4.60
N GLN A 245 14.77 -8.84 4.92
CA GLN A 245 13.83 -9.42 5.88
C GLN A 245 13.36 -10.82 5.43
N TYR A 246 12.81 -10.92 4.21
CA TYR A 246 12.32 -12.20 3.69
C TYR A 246 13.43 -13.25 3.58
N ARG A 247 14.65 -12.84 3.20
CA ARG A 247 15.80 -13.73 3.15
C ARG A 247 16.14 -14.28 4.52
N ASN A 248 16.19 -13.44 5.55
CA ASN A 248 16.51 -13.87 6.90
C ASN A 248 15.44 -14.84 7.45
N GLU A 249 14.16 -14.53 7.23
CA GLU A 249 13.05 -15.41 7.61
C GLU A 249 13.08 -16.74 6.84
N ALA A 250 13.40 -16.72 5.54
CA ALA A 250 13.57 -17.93 4.73
C ALA A 250 14.60 -18.88 5.36
N PHE A 251 15.78 -18.37 5.69
CA PHE A 251 16.83 -19.20 6.28
C PHE A 251 16.49 -19.70 7.68
N ALA A 252 15.72 -18.96 8.47
CA ALA A 252 15.22 -19.46 9.75
C ALA A 252 14.31 -20.70 9.59
N TYR A 253 13.50 -20.76 8.53
CA TYR A 253 12.70 -21.96 8.23
C TYR A 253 13.53 -23.12 7.67
N LEU A 254 14.60 -22.80 6.93
CA LEU A 254 15.45 -23.79 6.26
C LEU A 254 16.52 -24.40 7.18
N GLU A 255 16.91 -23.70 8.25
CA GLU A 255 18.03 -24.08 9.14
C GLU A 255 17.95 -25.53 9.63
N LYS A 256 16.76 -26.02 9.98
CA LYS A 256 16.56 -27.39 10.47
C LYS A 256 16.80 -28.48 9.41
N PHE A 257 16.94 -28.12 8.15
CA PHE A 257 17.24 -29.03 7.04
C PHE A 257 18.65 -28.85 6.49
N ALA A 258 19.42 -27.92 7.04
CA ALA A 258 20.76 -27.62 6.55
C ALA A 258 21.63 -28.89 6.52
N ALA A 259 22.42 -29.05 5.47
CA ALA A 259 23.38 -30.14 5.39
C ALA A 259 24.32 -30.09 6.60
N ALA A 260 24.55 -31.23 7.24
CA ALA A 260 25.48 -31.29 8.37
C ALA A 260 26.87 -30.85 7.90
N VAL A 261 27.37 -29.74 8.45
CA VAL A 261 28.76 -29.32 8.23
C VAL A 261 29.64 -30.42 8.80
N GLY A 262 30.39 -31.09 7.93
CA GLY A 262 31.03 -32.37 8.18
C GLY A 262 31.55 -32.55 9.59
N SER A 263 31.00 -33.54 10.30
CA SER A 263 31.65 -34.10 11.48
C SER A 263 33.06 -34.52 11.07
N LEU A 264 34.08 -33.97 11.73
CA LEU A 264 35.47 -34.36 11.53
C LEU A 264 35.58 -35.89 11.57
N THR A 265 35.93 -36.51 10.45
CA THR A 265 36.23 -37.94 10.40
C THR A 265 37.51 -38.17 11.17
N VAL A 266 37.38 -38.72 12.39
CA VAL A 266 38.52 -39.15 13.21
C VAL A 266 39.31 -40.19 12.39
N PRO A 267 40.64 -40.01 12.19
CA PRO A 267 41.44 -40.97 11.43
C PRO A 267 41.35 -42.34 12.09
N LYS A 268 41.05 -43.38 11.30
CA LYS A 268 41.21 -44.77 11.76
C LYS A 268 42.67 -44.98 12.17
N ARG A 269 42.92 -45.33 13.43
CA ARG A 269 44.22 -45.85 13.87
C ARG A 269 44.53 -47.08 13.04
N VAL A 270 45.61 -47.00 12.25
CA VAL A 270 46.31 -48.15 11.66
C VAL A 270 47.09 -48.85 12.76
#